data_AF-A0A2P6C9M6-F1
#
_entry.id   AF-A0A2P6C9M6-F1
#
_cell.length_a   1.000
_cell.length_b   1.000
_cell.length_c   1.000
_cell.angle_alpha   90.00
_cell.angle_beta   90.00
_cell.angle_gamma   90.00
#
_symmetry.space_group_name_H-M   'P 1'
#
loop_
_entity.id
_entity.type
_entity.pdbx_description
1 polymer ?
#
loop_
_entity_poly.entity_id
_entity_poly.type
_entity_poly.pdbx_seq_one_letter_code
_entity_poly.pdbx_strand_id
1 'polypeptide(L)'
;MGLKEKRIIQAFQKELFPALETEINTAAGFAVPLDISWNTLMEDRFSHLYNDTFPKIYFLPLIEAFKAICIDEMGVELLKAGLKNVIIINENEEHNLERAITFEEGVLKINHSPVINADAVDRKTARIISLLEEKLEEFAEGTSDAASTETESAQEASAETTKVTIQELYNQSFVVSTEKQEIFGEMVEGLGWSCDMLEGKLTYGDDKVFDIQVIGTYSENEKSWLWAWANTQSGIPEKFLQTALAAKAIGEAYQIEDFVTSKKEFSSDPGVYFSTIISAMAKESCYVPLTFKGLTVYVTITSAEADSKARTVPALICSHFTKIAANYTFPHKYSLYFYLKGKGYEVELPGNNIVAKNGDDQILGIFDLKGRLMKISNSKLTVQA
;
A
#
# COMPACT_ATOMS: atom_id res chain seq x y z
N MET A 1 -18.35 42.41 -2.55
CA MET A 1 -19.36 41.40 -2.92
C MET A 1 -20.34 41.90 -3.98
N GLY A 2 -20.19 41.43 -5.21
CA GLY A 2 -21.02 41.80 -6.36
C GLY A 2 -22.16 40.82 -6.66
N LEU A 3 -23.03 41.22 -7.61
CA LEU A 3 -24.14 40.40 -8.11
C LEU A 3 -23.64 39.15 -8.88
N LYS A 4 -22.42 39.20 -9.41
CA LYS A 4 -21.82 38.16 -10.24
C LYS A 4 -21.45 36.93 -9.43
N GLU A 5 -20.80 37.13 -8.28
CA GLU A 5 -20.34 36.06 -7.37
C GLU A 5 -21.55 35.30 -6.80
N LYS A 6 -22.61 36.04 -6.42
CA LYS A 6 -23.88 35.48 -5.96
C LYS A 6 -24.55 34.60 -7.01
N ARG A 7 -24.53 35.01 -8.29
CA ARG A 7 -25.10 34.21 -9.40
C ARG A 7 -24.31 32.93 -9.65
N ILE A 8 -22.98 32.97 -9.54
CA ILE A 8 -22.13 31.79 -9.73
C ILE A 8 -22.39 30.76 -8.62
N ILE A 9 -22.45 31.19 -7.36
CA ILE A 9 -22.76 30.27 -6.26
C ILE A 9 -24.18 29.72 -6.37
N GLN A 10 -25.17 30.53 -6.76
CA GLN A 10 -26.53 30.03 -7.04
C GLN A 10 -26.55 29.00 -8.17
N ALA A 11 -25.73 29.16 -9.21
CA ALA A 11 -25.59 28.17 -10.27
C ALA A 11 -24.94 26.88 -9.73
N PHE A 12 -23.85 26.98 -8.96
CA PHE A 12 -23.21 25.83 -8.32
C PHE A 12 -24.19 25.04 -7.44
N GLN A 13 -24.98 25.73 -6.60
CA GLN A 13 -25.99 25.12 -5.74
C GLN A 13 -27.06 24.35 -6.52
N LYS A 14 -27.43 24.82 -7.71
CA LYS A 14 -28.49 24.20 -8.52
C LYS A 14 -27.97 23.11 -9.45
N GLU A 15 -26.76 23.26 -9.96
CA GLU A 15 -26.26 22.45 -11.08
C GLU A 15 -25.24 21.39 -10.64
N LEU A 16 -24.41 21.67 -9.63
CA LEU A 16 -23.28 20.80 -9.23
C LEU A 16 -23.45 20.21 -7.83
N PHE A 17 -23.93 21.00 -6.86
CA PHE A 17 -24.07 20.56 -5.48
C PHE A 17 -24.96 19.32 -5.30
N PRO A 18 -26.13 19.16 -5.98
CA PRO A 18 -26.99 17.99 -5.76
C PRO A 18 -26.31 16.65 -6.07
N ALA A 19 -25.42 16.62 -7.08
CA ALA A 19 -24.64 15.43 -7.41
C ALA A 19 -23.61 15.12 -6.31
N LEU A 20 -22.90 16.14 -5.82
CA LEU A 20 -21.93 16.00 -4.73
C LEU A 20 -22.59 15.55 -3.43
N GLU A 21 -23.75 16.11 -3.10
CA GLU A 21 -24.55 15.68 -1.94
C GLU A 21 -25.00 14.21 -2.07
N THR A 22 -25.42 13.81 -3.27
CA THR A 22 -25.76 12.40 -3.55
C THR A 22 -24.55 11.49 -3.35
N GLU A 23 -23.37 11.88 -3.84
CA GLU A 23 -22.13 11.12 -3.65
C GLU A 23 -21.72 11.02 -2.18
N ILE A 24 -21.87 12.10 -1.41
CA ILE A 24 -21.61 12.12 0.04
C ILE A 24 -22.52 11.13 0.77
N ASN A 25 -23.83 11.21 0.52
CA ASN A 25 -24.81 10.33 1.15
C ASN A 25 -24.60 8.86 0.75
N THR A 26 -24.21 8.63 -0.51
CA THR A 26 -23.88 7.28 -0.99
C THR A 26 -22.64 6.73 -0.28
N ALA A 27 -21.59 7.55 -0.15
CA ALA A 27 -20.35 7.16 0.52
C ALA A 27 -20.55 6.89 2.02
N ALA A 28 -21.42 7.65 2.68
CA ALA A 28 -21.72 7.48 4.10
C ALA A 28 -22.72 6.34 4.38
N GLY A 29 -23.53 5.93 3.40
CA GLY A 29 -24.62 4.96 3.60
C GLY A 29 -25.87 5.55 4.28
N PHE A 30 -25.91 6.85 4.54
CA PHE A 30 -27.06 7.57 5.10
C PHE A 30 -27.09 9.03 4.63
N ALA A 31 -28.20 9.73 4.86
CA ALA A 31 -28.31 11.16 4.57
C ALA A 31 -27.51 11.97 5.60
N VAL A 32 -26.39 12.55 5.18
CA VAL A 32 -25.48 13.32 6.02
C VAL A 32 -26.02 14.73 6.21
N PRO A 33 -26.22 15.21 7.46
CA PRO A 33 -26.59 16.60 7.71
C PRO A 33 -25.47 17.55 7.27
N LEU A 34 -25.79 18.51 6.39
CA LEU A 34 -24.86 19.45 5.79
C LEU A 34 -25.32 20.89 5.99
N ASP A 35 -24.54 21.67 6.74
CA ASP A 35 -24.75 23.10 6.96
C ASP A 35 -23.67 23.91 6.23
N ILE A 36 -24.05 24.50 5.09
CA ILE A 36 -23.12 25.22 4.22
C ILE A 36 -23.38 26.72 4.26
N SER A 37 -22.41 27.47 4.75
CA SER A 37 -22.44 28.93 4.83
C SER A 37 -22.00 29.57 3.52
N TRP A 38 -22.77 29.39 2.45
CA TRP A 38 -22.44 29.80 1.08
C TRP A 38 -21.97 31.25 0.91
N ASN A 39 -22.50 32.18 1.70
CA ASN A 39 -22.10 33.60 1.65
C ASN A 39 -20.65 33.82 2.09
N THR A 40 -20.09 32.93 2.90
CA THR A 40 -18.71 33.02 3.40
C THR A 40 -17.69 32.47 2.40
N LEU A 41 -18.13 31.62 1.47
CA LEU A 41 -17.29 31.05 0.41
C LEU A 41 -17.07 32.01 -0.77
N MET A 42 -17.61 33.24 -0.68
CA MET A 42 -17.55 34.25 -1.75
C MET A 42 -16.31 35.14 -1.64
N GLU A 43 -15.40 34.99 -2.60
CA GLU A 43 -14.33 35.95 -2.90
C GLU A 43 -14.58 36.76 -4.19
N ASP A 44 -14.16 38.03 -4.21
CA ASP A 44 -14.42 38.96 -5.34
C ASP A 44 -13.51 38.70 -6.57
N ARG A 45 -12.37 37.99 -6.42
CA ARG A 45 -11.34 37.87 -7.49
C ARG A 45 -11.32 36.52 -8.20
N PHE A 46 -11.79 35.47 -7.56
CA PHE A 46 -11.58 34.08 -8.02
C PHE A 46 -12.88 33.34 -8.31
N SER A 47 -13.98 34.06 -8.49
CA SER A 47 -15.31 33.46 -8.69
C SER A 47 -15.43 32.51 -9.88
N HIS A 48 -14.55 32.64 -10.87
CA HIS A 48 -14.50 31.75 -12.04
C HIS A 48 -13.94 30.36 -11.71
N LEU A 49 -13.32 30.17 -10.55
CA LEU A 49 -12.72 28.91 -10.12
C LEU A 49 -13.66 28.04 -9.28
N TYR A 50 -14.78 28.57 -8.76
CA TYR A 50 -15.60 27.85 -7.76
C TYR A 50 -16.13 26.50 -8.22
N ASN A 51 -16.48 26.36 -9.50
CA ASN A 51 -16.91 25.08 -10.05
C ASN A 51 -15.82 24.01 -9.99
N ASP A 52 -14.54 24.39 -9.97
CA ASP A 52 -13.39 23.50 -9.83
C ASP A 52 -12.91 23.40 -8.37
N THR A 53 -12.84 24.52 -7.65
CA THR A 53 -12.21 24.56 -6.32
C THR A 53 -13.15 24.13 -5.20
N PHE A 54 -14.46 24.43 -5.26
CA PHE A 54 -15.40 24.02 -4.21
C PHE A 54 -15.48 22.49 -4.07
N PRO A 55 -15.64 21.70 -5.17
CA PRO A 55 -15.57 20.25 -5.10
C PRO A 55 -14.29 19.76 -4.42
N LYS A 56 -13.14 20.24 -4.87
CA LYS A 56 -11.82 19.80 -4.38
C LYS A 56 -11.53 20.17 -2.92
N ILE A 57 -12.09 21.28 -2.43
CA ILE A 57 -11.81 21.76 -1.08
C ILE A 57 -12.79 21.19 -0.06
N TYR A 58 -14.08 21.15 -0.39
CA TYR A 58 -15.12 20.92 0.61
C TYR A 58 -15.84 19.58 0.46
N PHE A 59 -15.94 19.03 -0.75
CA PHE A 59 -16.84 17.89 -1.02
C PHE A 59 -16.10 16.60 -1.36
N LEU A 60 -15.16 16.62 -2.30
CA LEU A 60 -14.35 15.45 -2.68
C LEU A 60 -13.55 14.88 -1.49
N PRO A 61 -12.92 15.70 -0.63
CA PRO A 61 -12.26 15.16 0.56
C PRO A 61 -13.21 14.43 1.50
N LEU A 62 -14.43 14.93 1.64
CA LEU A 62 -15.47 14.35 2.49
C LEU A 62 -15.97 13.01 1.91
N ILE A 63 -16.24 12.98 0.61
CA ILE A 63 -16.68 11.77 -0.11
C ILE A 63 -15.66 10.66 0.03
N GLU A 64 -14.39 10.95 -0.25
CA GLU A 64 -13.32 9.94 -0.20
C GLU A 64 -13.02 9.49 1.24
N ALA A 65 -13.16 10.39 2.23
CA ALA A 65 -13.03 10.01 3.63
C ALA A 65 -14.16 9.06 4.06
N PHE A 66 -15.42 9.35 3.70
CA PHE A 66 -16.53 8.47 4.03
C PHE A 66 -16.44 7.12 3.34
N LYS A 67 -15.96 7.04 2.09
CA LYS A 67 -15.67 5.73 1.45
C LYS A 67 -14.62 4.91 2.21
N ALA A 68 -13.65 5.57 2.84
CA ALA A 68 -12.60 4.90 3.60
C ALA A 68 -13.09 4.45 4.99
N ILE A 69 -13.97 5.23 5.63
CA ILE A 69 -14.55 4.87 6.94
C ILE A 69 -15.66 3.82 6.78
N CYS A 70 -16.53 3.96 5.77
CA CYS A 70 -17.72 3.14 5.55
C CYS A 70 -17.47 1.97 4.58
N ILE A 71 -16.35 1.26 4.74
CA ILE A 71 -16.02 0.10 3.90
C ILE A 71 -16.92 -1.10 4.21
N ASP A 72 -17.37 -1.21 5.47
CA ASP A 72 -18.25 -2.24 5.97
C ASP A 72 -19.44 -1.65 6.76
N GLU A 73 -20.35 -2.53 7.20
CA GLU A 73 -21.55 -2.15 7.93
C GLU A 73 -21.22 -1.47 9.28
N MET A 74 -20.15 -1.90 9.95
CA MET A 74 -19.69 -1.31 11.21
C MET A 74 -19.24 0.14 11.03
N GLY A 75 -18.45 0.43 10.00
CA GLY A 75 -18.01 1.79 9.69
C GLY A 75 -19.16 2.74 9.35
N VAL A 76 -20.21 2.23 8.67
CA VAL A 76 -21.45 2.99 8.42
C VAL A 76 -22.17 3.30 9.74
N GLU A 77 -22.33 2.32 10.62
CA GLU A 77 -23.01 2.50 11.91
C GLU A 77 -22.26 3.47 12.84
N LEU A 78 -20.93 3.34 12.92
CA LEU A 78 -20.08 4.23 13.71
C LEU A 78 -20.14 5.67 13.20
N LEU A 79 -19.99 5.88 11.89
CA LEU A 79 -20.09 7.21 11.31
C LEU A 79 -21.48 7.81 11.57
N LYS A 80 -22.55 7.03 11.40
CA LYS A 80 -23.92 7.49 11.65
C LYS A 80 -24.20 7.84 13.11
N ALA A 81 -23.57 7.14 14.05
CA ALA A 81 -23.71 7.41 15.49
C ALA A 81 -22.90 8.64 15.92
N GLY A 82 -21.67 8.78 15.42
CA GLY A 82 -20.75 9.84 15.86
C GLY A 82 -20.85 11.15 15.07
N LEU A 83 -21.17 11.10 13.77
CA LEU A 83 -21.32 12.30 12.93
C LEU A 83 -22.73 12.88 13.03
N LYS A 84 -22.88 13.95 13.81
CA LYS A 84 -24.13 14.70 13.94
C LYS A 84 -24.34 15.72 12.83
N ASN A 85 -23.26 16.36 12.38
CA ASN A 85 -23.34 17.42 11.37
C ASN A 85 -22.01 17.68 10.66
N VAL A 86 -22.07 18.17 9.42
CA VAL A 86 -20.92 18.69 8.67
C VAL A 86 -21.15 20.17 8.39
N ILE A 87 -20.25 21.03 8.88
CA ILE A 87 -20.30 22.48 8.69
C ILE A 87 -19.24 22.90 7.68
N ILE A 88 -19.64 23.58 6.61
CA ILE A 88 -18.74 24.13 5.59
C ILE A 88 -18.82 25.66 5.61
N ILE A 89 -17.68 26.31 5.88
CA ILE A 89 -17.61 27.75 6.08
C ILE A 89 -16.23 28.30 5.68
N ASN A 90 -16.12 29.63 5.54
CA ASN A 90 -14.85 30.33 5.43
C ASN A 90 -14.92 31.65 6.22
N GLU A 91 -14.53 31.62 7.49
CA GLU A 91 -14.63 32.78 8.39
C GLU A 91 -13.33 33.59 8.43
N ASN A 92 -12.19 32.95 8.12
CA ASN A 92 -10.86 33.48 8.41
C ASN A 92 -9.82 33.20 7.33
N GLU A 93 -10.23 32.76 6.13
CA GLU A 93 -9.30 32.39 5.05
C GLU A 93 -8.21 31.41 5.53
N GLU A 94 -8.59 30.41 6.34
CA GLU A 94 -7.61 29.48 6.88
C GLU A 94 -6.97 28.63 5.76
N HIS A 95 -5.66 28.44 5.89
CA HIS A 95 -4.85 27.67 4.93
C HIS A 95 -4.12 26.51 5.60
N ASN A 96 -4.08 26.50 6.94
CA ASN A 96 -3.53 25.41 7.72
C ASN A 96 -4.62 24.35 7.94
N LEU A 97 -4.35 23.13 7.47
CA LEU A 97 -5.32 22.04 7.50
C LEU A 97 -5.73 21.63 8.91
N GLU A 98 -4.82 21.66 9.88
CA GLU A 98 -5.10 21.26 11.28
C GLU A 98 -6.13 22.19 11.93
N ARG A 99 -6.09 23.48 11.58
CA ARG A 99 -7.02 24.50 12.08
C ARG A 99 -8.28 24.62 11.23
N ALA A 100 -8.16 24.33 9.94
CA ALA A 100 -9.27 24.42 9.00
C ALA A 100 -10.26 23.26 9.13
N ILE A 101 -9.76 22.07 9.46
CA ILE A 101 -10.57 20.85 9.55
C ILE A 101 -10.49 20.31 10.96
N THR A 102 -11.62 20.33 11.65
CA THR A 102 -11.76 19.86 13.03
C THR A 102 -12.99 18.97 13.18
N PHE A 103 -12.95 18.06 14.13
CA PHE A 103 -14.08 17.21 14.49
C PHE A 103 -14.25 17.21 16.01
N GLU A 104 -15.31 17.85 16.49
CA GLU A 104 -15.55 18.08 17.91
C GLU A 104 -17.03 17.83 18.21
N GLU A 105 -17.33 17.06 19.26
CA GLU A 105 -18.69 16.77 19.74
C GLU A 105 -19.65 16.19 18.67
N GLY A 106 -19.10 15.56 17.63
CA GLY A 106 -19.82 15.00 16.49
C GLY A 106 -20.03 15.97 15.33
N VAL A 107 -19.38 17.13 15.34
CA VAL A 107 -19.46 18.13 14.27
C VAL A 107 -18.15 18.18 13.50
N LEU A 108 -18.19 17.81 12.22
CA LEU A 108 -17.06 17.97 11.30
C LEU A 108 -17.10 19.36 10.68
N LYS A 109 -16.20 20.26 11.09
CA LYS A 109 -16.11 21.62 10.54
C LYS A 109 -15.00 21.70 9.50
N ILE A 110 -15.33 22.18 8.30
CA ILE A 110 -14.38 22.56 7.25
C ILE A 110 -14.45 24.09 7.09
N ASN A 111 -13.59 24.79 7.82
CA ASN A 111 -13.38 26.24 7.76
C ASN A 111 -12.11 26.55 6.95
N HIS A 112 -12.21 26.60 5.62
CA HIS A 112 -11.03 26.72 4.75
C HIS A 112 -11.27 27.76 3.66
N SER A 113 -10.21 28.41 3.21
CA SER A 113 -10.24 29.29 2.02
C SER A 113 -10.82 28.57 0.79
N PRO A 114 -11.68 29.21 -0.02
CA PRO A 114 -12.43 28.59 -1.12
C PRO A 114 -11.62 28.35 -2.40
N VAL A 115 -10.37 28.80 -2.46
CA VAL A 115 -9.53 28.71 -3.67
C VAL A 115 -8.10 28.27 -3.41
N ILE A 116 -7.55 28.55 -2.23
CA ILE A 116 -6.17 28.22 -1.91
C ILE A 116 -6.01 26.71 -1.69
N ASN A 117 -4.91 26.14 -2.19
CA ASN A 117 -4.56 24.73 -2.05
C ASN A 117 -5.68 23.76 -2.48
N ALA A 118 -6.48 24.14 -3.48
CA ALA A 118 -7.62 23.33 -3.95
C ALA A 118 -7.19 21.91 -4.29
N ASP A 119 -6.11 21.75 -5.06
CA ASP A 119 -5.62 20.44 -5.52
C ASP A 119 -5.03 19.56 -4.42
N ALA A 120 -4.86 20.07 -3.19
CA ALA A 120 -4.48 19.26 -2.03
C ALA A 120 -5.68 18.48 -1.46
N VAL A 121 -6.44 17.79 -2.31
CA VAL A 121 -7.63 17.01 -1.93
C VAL A 121 -7.23 15.94 -0.91
N ASP A 122 -6.22 15.12 -1.23
CA ASP A 122 -5.77 14.02 -0.38
C ASP A 122 -5.33 14.44 1.01
N ARG A 123 -4.69 15.61 1.14
CA ARG A 123 -4.27 16.08 2.47
C ARG A 123 -5.48 16.42 3.33
N LYS A 124 -6.54 16.94 2.73
CA LYS A 124 -7.81 17.19 3.42
C LYS A 124 -8.51 15.86 3.72
N THR A 125 -8.53 14.92 2.77
CA THR A 125 -9.09 13.57 2.97
C THR A 125 -8.42 12.86 4.14
N ALA A 126 -7.08 12.79 4.15
CA ALA A 126 -6.32 12.15 5.22
C ALA A 126 -6.56 12.80 6.59
N ARG A 127 -6.71 14.14 6.64
CA ARG A 127 -7.06 14.85 7.86
C ARG A 127 -8.46 14.49 8.35
N ILE A 128 -9.45 14.42 7.46
CA ILE A 128 -10.82 14.03 7.82
C ILE A 128 -10.83 12.58 8.32
N ILE A 129 -10.17 11.65 7.61
CA ILE A 129 -10.06 10.24 8.02
C ILE A 129 -9.45 10.14 9.42
N SER A 130 -8.28 10.75 9.63
CA SER A 130 -7.59 10.70 10.92
C SER A 130 -8.44 11.25 12.07
N LEU A 131 -9.20 12.32 11.85
CA LEU A 131 -10.10 12.87 12.86
C LEU A 131 -11.28 11.95 13.17
N LEU A 132 -11.86 11.33 12.14
CA LEU A 132 -12.98 10.41 12.30
C LEU A 132 -12.53 9.11 12.97
N GLU A 133 -11.39 8.53 12.57
CA GLU A 133 -10.81 7.34 13.21
C GLU A 133 -10.51 7.60 14.70
N GLU A 134 -9.84 8.71 15.03
CA GLU A 134 -9.48 9.03 16.42
C GLU A 134 -10.71 9.25 17.32
N LYS A 135 -11.78 9.82 16.77
CA LYS A 135 -12.88 10.36 17.58
C LYS A 135 -14.17 9.57 17.51
N LEU A 136 -14.42 8.79 16.46
CA LEU A 136 -15.63 7.96 16.37
C LEU A 136 -15.61 6.81 17.38
N GLU A 137 -14.44 6.34 17.78
CA GLU A 137 -14.27 5.35 18.86
C GLU A 137 -14.90 5.84 20.19
N GLU A 138 -14.77 7.14 20.49
CA GLU A 138 -15.37 7.77 21.68
C GLU A 138 -16.92 7.71 21.67
N PHE A 139 -17.55 7.55 20.49
CA PHE A 139 -19.00 7.42 20.33
C PHE A 139 -19.49 5.96 20.32
N ALA A 140 -18.58 4.99 20.16
CA ALA A 140 -18.90 3.56 20.29
C ALA A 140 -19.17 3.18 21.76
N GLU A 141 -18.51 3.83 22.72
CA GLU A 141 -18.70 3.61 24.17
C GLU A 141 -19.98 4.28 24.71
N GLY A 142 -20.59 5.20 23.96
CA GLY A 142 -21.73 6.02 24.39
C GLY A 142 -23.13 5.44 24.11
N THR A 143 -23.23 4.26 23.47
CA THR A 143 -24.52 3.66 23.07
C THR A 143 -24.93 2.44 23.89
N SER A 144 -24.14 2.03 24.90
CA SER A 144 -24.42 0.85 25.73
C SER A 144 -25.25 1.14 27.00
N ASP A 145 -26.28 1.97 26.90
CA ASP A 145 -27.21 2.23 28.02
C ASP A 145 -28.67 1.98 27.61
N ALA A 146 -28.95 0.78 27.09
CA ALA A 146 -30.28 0.16 27.14
C ALA A 146 -30.22 -1.34 26.82
N ALA A 147 -30.61 -2.13 27.82
CA ALA A 147 -30.99 -3.55 27.79
C ALA A 147 -29.88 -4.62 27.79
N SER A 148 -29.41 -4.94 29.01
CA SER A 148 -29.47 -6.27 29.66
C SER A 148 -30.00 -7.43 28.80
N THR A 149 -29.44 -8.65 28.76
CA THR A 149 -28.82 -9.44 29.85
C THR A 149 -28.22 -10.72 29.26
N GLU A 150 -27.14 -11.20 29.88
CA GLU A 150 -26.65 -12.60 29.94
C GLU A 150 -26.05 -13.21 28.65
N THR A 151 -24.82 -13.74 28.59
CA THR A 151 -24.01 -14.38 29.63
C THR A 151 -22.51 -14.25 29.31
N GLU A 152 -21.73 -14.06 30.36
CA GLU A 152 -20.27 -14.10 30.38
C GLU A 152 -19.69 -15.38 29.79
N SER A 153 -18.65 -15.23 28.97
CA SER A 153 -17.41 -15.96 29.24
C SER A 153 -16.25 -15.05 28.87
N ALA A 154 -15.47 -14.71 29.90
CA ALA A 154 -14.22 -14.00 29.75
C ALA A 154 -13.26 -14.82 28.88
N GLN A 155 -12.60 -14.18 27.92
CA GLN A 155 -11.16 -14.33 27.79
C GLN A 155 -10.56 -13.27 26.86
N GLU A 156 -9.63 -12.52 27.47
CA GLU A 156 -8.36 -12.05 26.90
C GLU A 156 -8.40 -10.96 25.81
N ALA A 157 -7.93 -9.78 26.24
CA ALA A 157 -7.40 -8.74 25.40
C ALA A 157 -6.50 -9.31 24.29
N SER A 158 -6.92 -9.17 23.04
CA SER A 158 -5.98 -9.24 21.91
C SER A 158 -5.72 -7.82 21.44
N ALA A 159 -4.49 -7.37 21.62
CA ALA A 159 -3.95 -6.25 20.86
C ALA A 159 -4.23 -6.49 19.38
N GLU A 160 -4.99 -5.61 18.73
CA GLU A 160 -5.20 -5.68 17.28
C GLU A 160 -3.93 -5.22 16.57
N THR A 161 -3.00 -6.16 16.43
CA THR A 161 -1.94 -6.10 15.43
C THR A 161 -2.56 -6.00 14.04
N THR A 162 -2.23 -4.95 13.29
CA THR A 162 -2.48 -4.85 11.84
C THR A 162 -2.05 -6.16 11.16
N LYS A 163 -3.01 -6.94 10.65
CA LYS A 163 -2.73 -8.27 10.13
C LYS A 163 -2.04 -8.18 8.76
N VAL A 164 -0.77 -8.54 8.71
CA VAL A 164 0.03 -8.57 7.47
C VAL A 164 -0.58 -9.53 6.45
N THR A 165 -0.87 -9.04 5.24
CA THR A 165 -1.42 -9.82 4.13
C THR A 165 -0.34 -10.34 3.19
N ILE A 166 -0.62 -11.41 2.44
CA ILE A 166 0.30 -11.92 1.41
C ILE A 166 0.57 -10.90 0.31
N GLN A 167 -0.42 -10.06 -0.03
CA GLN A 167 -0.26 -9.02 -1.03
C GLN A 167 0.69 -7.90 -0.56
N GLU A 168 0.66 -7.56 0.72
CA GLU A 168 1.63 -6.63 1.30
C GLU A 168 3.04 -7.21 1.24
N LEU A 169 3.23 -8.48 1.63
CA LEU A 169 4.54 -9.15 1.52
C LEU A 169 5.05 -9.17 0.08
N TYR A 170 4.17 -9.40 -0.90
CA TYR A 170 4.52 -9.31 -2.32
C TYR A 170 4.97 -7.90 -2.69
N ASN A 171 4.19 -6.88 -2.32
CA ASN A 171 4.51 -5.48 -2.62
C ASN A 171 5.82 -5.01 -1.97
N GLN A 172 6.16 -5.52 -0.78
CA GLN A 172 7.44 -5.27 -0.11
C GLN A 172 8.62 -5.91 -0.86
N SER A 173 8.39 -7.09 -1.44
CA SER A 173 9.43 -7.94 -2.02
C SER A 173 9.67 -7.70 -3.52
N PHE A 174 8.66 -7.22 -4.24
CA PHE A 174 8.63 -7.19 -5.70
C PHE A 174 9.84 -6.50 -6.33
N VAL A 175 10.19 -5.30 -5.86
CA VAL A 175 11.26 -4.50 -6.47
C VAL A 175 12.65 -5.11 -6.24
N VAL A 176 12.91 -5.60 -5.02
CA VAL A 176 14.20 -6.24 -4.69
C VAL A 176 14.32 -7.61 -5.36
N SER A 177 13.23 -8.37 -5.46
CA SER A 177 13.23 -9.64 -6.16
C SER A 177 13.46 -9.45 -7.66
N THR A 178 12.85 -8.44 -8.27
CA THR A 178 13.08 -8.12 -9.68
C THR A 178 14.52 -7.68 -9.96
N GLU A 179 15.13 -6.88 -9.07
CA GLU A 179 16.57 -6.58 -9.18
C GLU A 179 17.42 -7.86 -9.15
N LYS A 180 17.15 -8.76 -8.21
CA LYS A 180 17.87 -10.03 -8.07
C LYS A 180 17.72 -10.91 -9.30
N GLN A 181 16.52 -10.99 -9.87
CA GLN A 181 16.26 -11.70 -11.13
C GLN A 181 17.05 -11.13 -12.30
N GLU A 182 17.13 -9.80 -12.43
CA GLU A 182 17.91 -9.16 -13.49
C GLU A 182 19.41 -9.45 -13.34
N ILE A 183 19.96 -9.28 -12.14
CA ILE A 183 21.38 -9.54 -11.86
C ILE A 183 21.73 -11.00 -12.17
N PHE A 184 20.91 -11.93 -11.69
CA PHE A 184 21.15 -13.36 -11.94
C PHE A 184 20.98 -13.70 -13.42
N GLY A 185 19.97 -13.15 -14.09
CA GLY A 185 19.73 -13.33 -15.52
C GLY A 185 20.92 -12.88 -16.38
N GLU A 186 21.49 -11.71 -16.08
CA GLU A 186 22.72 -11.22 -16.74
C GLU A 186 23.92 -12.15 -16.47
N MET A 187 24.02 -12.74 -15.28
CA MET A 187 25.13 -13.63 -14.92
C MET A 187 25.13 -14.97 -15.68
N VAL A 188 23.95 -15.46 -16.03
CA VAL A 188 23.78 -16.79 -16.65
C VAL A 188 23.30 -16.70 -18.10
N GLU A 189 23.29 -15.50 -18.68
CA GLU A 189 22.81 -15.26 -20.04
C GLU A 189 23.53 -16.17 -21.05
N GLY A 190 22.74 -16.88 -21.86
CA GLY A 190 23.24 -17.79 -22.89
C GLY A 190 23.81 -19.13 -22.38
N LEU A 191 23.82 -19.38 -21.07
CA LEU A 191 24.30 -20.63 -20.49
C LEU A 191 23.16 -21.65 -20.36
N GLY A 192 23.43 -22.90 -20.75
CA GLY A 192 22.54 -24.03 -20.45
C GLY A 192 22.57 -24.37 -18.96
N TRP A 193 21.49 -24.96 -18.43
CA TRP A 193 21.39 -25.34 -17.03
C TRP A 193 21.20 -26.84 -16.82
N SER A 194 21.67 -27.35 -15.68
CA SER A 194 21.37 -28.68 -15.16
C SER A 194 21.20 -28.61 -13.64
N CYS A 195 20.32 -29.43 -13.07
CA CYS A 195 20.09 -29.45 -11.63
C CYS A 195 20.25 -30.86 -11.08
N ASP A 196 21.13 -31.04 -10.10
CA ASP A 196 21.19 -32.23 -9.28
C ASP A 196 20.34 -32.01 -8.02
N MET A 197 19.17 -32.63 -7.98
CA MET A 197 18.25 -32.52 -6.85
C MET A 197 18.67 -33.35 -5.62
N LEU A 198 19.56 -34.33 -5.79
CA LEU A 198 20.11 -35.13 -4.69
C LEU A 198 21.20 -34.36 -3.96
N GLU A 199 22.07 -33.70 -4.71
CA GLU A 199 23.12 -32.85 -4.16
C GLU A 199 22.67 -31.42 -3.88
N GLY A 200 21.53 -30.99 -4.44
CA GLY A 200 20.99 -29.64 -4.28
C GLY A 200 21.81 -28.60 -5.02
N LYS A 201 22.27 -28.93 -6.22
CA LYS A 201 23.17 -28.09 -7.02
C LYS A 201 22.53 -27.72 -8.35
N LEU A 202 22.35 -26.42 -8.58
CA LEU A 202 21.98 -25.87 -9.88
C LEU A 202 23.24 -25.36 -10.58
N THR A 203 23.52 -25.91 -11.76
CA THR A 203 24.70 -25.55 -12.56
C THR A 203 24.28 -24.84 -13.84
N TYR A 204 24.92 -23.72 -14.14
CA TYR A 204 24.85 -23.03 -15.44
C TYR A 204 26.22 -23.06 -16.14
N GLY A 205 26.24 -23.47 -17.41
CA GLY A 205 27.49 -23.67 -18.15
C GLY A 205 28.38 -24.72 -17.50
N ASP A 206 29.70 -24.46 -17.48
CA ASP A 206 30.67 -25.43 -16.98
C ASP A 206 31.09 -25.20 -15.51
N ASP A 207 30.89 -23.98 -14.98
CA ASP A 207 31.52 -23.55 -13.72
C ASP A 207 30.59 -22.85 -12.71
N LYS A 208 29.39 -22.42 -13.09
CA LYS A 208 28.49 -21.69 -12.17
C LYS A 208 27.60 -22.65 -11.42
N VAL A 209 28.07 -23.08 -10.26
CA VAL A 209 27.36 -24.02 -9.39
C VAL A 209 26.78 -23.28 -8.18
N PHE A 210 25.48 -23.41 -7.98
CA PHE A 210 24.74 -22.76 -6.90
C PHE A 210 24.09 -23.79 -5.99
N ASP A 211 24.18 -23.56 -4.68
CA ASP A 211 23.37 -24.27 -3.70
C ASP A 211 21.91 -23.85 -3.82
N ILE A 212 21.00 -24.83 -3.73
CA ILE A 212 19.57 -24.58 -3.84
C ILE A 212 18.81 -24.87 -2.54
N GLN A 213 17.68 -24.21 -2.40
CA GLN A 213 16.58 -24.65 -1.54
C GLN A 213 15.32 -24.77 -2.39
N VAL A 214 14.48 -25.77 -2.11
CA VAL A 214 13.24 -26.01 -2.85
C VAL A 214 12.10 -25.27 -2.16
N ILE A 215 11.34 -24.48 -2.92
CA ILE A 215 10.16 -23.75 -2.43
C ILE A 215 8.92 -24.63 -2.57
N GLY A 216 8.68 -25.12 -3.78
CA GLY A 216 7.51 -25.91 -4.11
C GLY A 216 7.46 -26.29 -5.59
N THR A 217 6.38 -26.95 -5.97
CA THR A 217 6.20 -27.47 -7.33
C THR A 217 4.81 -27.11 -7.84
N TYR A 218 4.76 -26.59 -9.05
CA TYR A 218 3.52 -26.39 -9.80
C TYR A 218 3.35 -27.52 -10.83
N SER A 219 2.16 -28.12 -10.86
CA SER A 219 1.76 -29.10 -11.87
C SER A 219 0.80 -28.44 -12.87
N GLU A 220 1.21 -28.36 -14.13
CA GLU A 220 0.37 -27.81 -15.21
C GLU A 220 -0.84 -28.72 -15.49
N ASN A 221 -0.66 -30.03 -15.35
CA ASN A 221 -1.72 -31.01 -15.58
C ASN A 221 -2.80 -30.96 -14.49
N GLU A 222 -2.39 -30.81 -13.22
CA GLU A 222 -3.31 -30.77 -12.08
C GLU A 222 -3.72 -29.35 -11.71
N LYS A 223 -3.13 -28.33 -12.35
CA LYS A 223 -3.31 -26.91 -12.02
C LYS A 223 -3.16 -26.64 -10.52
N SER A 224 -2.19 -27.29 -9.90
CA SER A 224 -1.99 -27.23 -8.44
C SER A 224 -0.57 -26.92 -8.05
N TRP A 225 -0.46 -26.16 -6.95
CA TRP A 225 0.78 -25.90 -6.24
C TRP A 225 0.89 -26.86 -5.06
N LEU A 226 2.07 -27.45 -4.87
CA LEU A 226 2.44 -28.26 -3.72
C LEU A 226 3.71 -27.69 -3.09
N TRP A 227 3.62 -27.31 -1.81
CA TRP A 227 4.79 -26.84 -1.06
C TRP A 227 5.81 -27.96 -0.84
N ALA A 228 7.11 -27.63 -0.90
CA ALA A 228 8.16 -28.61 -0.73
C ALA A 228 8.15 -29.24 0.67
N TRP A 229 7.81 -28.47 1.72
CA TRP A 229 7.67 -28.98 3.09
C TRP A 229 6.55 -30.02 3.25
N ALA A 230 5.58 -30.07 2.32
CA ALA A 230 4.50 -31.06 2.30
C ALA A 230 4.78 -32.24 1.34
N ASN A 231 5.82 -32.15 0.52
CA ASN A 231 6.09 -33.08 -0.57
C ASN A 231 6.95 -34.28 -0.12
N THR A 232 6.40 -35.09 0.80
CA THR A 232 7.11 -36.24 1.40
C THR A 232 7.36 -37.38 0.41
N GLN A 233 6.61 -37.43 -0.69
CA GLN A 233 6.70 -38.50 -1.69
C GLN A 233 7.86 -38.32 -2.67
N SER A 234 8.34 -37.08 -2.86
CA SER A 234 9.40 -36.77 -3.83
C SER A 234 10.81 -37.01 -3.31
N GLY A 235 10.95 -37.42 -2.04
CA GLY A 235 12.25 -37.74 -1.44
C GLY A 235 13.22 -36.55 -1.36
N ILE A 236 12.70 -35.31 -1.32
CA ILE A 236 13.51 -34.10 -1.20
C ILE A 236 14.24 -34.13 0.16
N PRO A 237 15.58 -34.10 0.18
CA PRO A 237 16.32 -34.05 1.44
C PRO A 237 15.94 -32.84 2.31
N GLU A 238 15.77 -33.06 3.62
CA GLU A 238 15.33 -32.04 4.58
C GLU A 238 16.23 -30.78 4.61
N LYS A 239 17.53 -30.95 4.32
CA LYS A 239 18.50 -29.86 4.18
C LYS A 239 18.18 -28.86 3.05
N PHE A 240 17.29 -29.20 2.12
CA PHE A 240 16.87 -28.33 1.02
C PHE A 240 15.46 -27.75 1.21
N LEU A 241 14.87 -27.91 2.39
CA LEU A 241 13.51 -27.44 2.69
C LEU A 241 13.48 -26.14 3.49
N GLN A 242 14.64 -25.53 3.81
CA GLN A 242 14.70 -24.41 4.75
C GLN A 242 13.87 -23.22 4.27
N THR A 243 13.94 -22.90 2.97
CA THR A 243 13.15 -21.82 2.37
C THR A 243 11.64 -22.10 2.40
N ALA A 244 11.22 -23.35 2.13
CA ALA A 244 9.82 -23.73 2.22
C ALA A 244 9.32 -23.73 3.68
N LEU A 245 10.13 -24.20 4.63
CA LEU A 245 9.81 -24.16 6.06
C LEU A 245 9.72 -22.72 6.57
N ALA A 246 10.57 -21.81 6.10
CA ALA A 246 10.46 -20.38 6.40
C ALA A 246 9.14 -19.80 5.87
N ALA A 247 8.72 -20.16 4.66
CA ALA A 247 7.41 -19.77 4.12
C ALA A 247 6.27 -20.25 5.02
N LYS A 248 6.30 -21.51 5.45
CA LYS A 248 5.31 -22.07 6.38
C LYS A 248 5.28 -21.31 7.71
N ALA A 249 6.45 -21.02 8.29
CA ALA A 249 6.55 -20.27 9.55
C ALA A 249 6.01 -18.85 9.43
N ILE A 250 6.26 -18.15 8.31
CA ILE A 250 5.66 -16.85 8.00
C ILE A 250 4.14 -16.98 7.87
N GLY A 251 3.68 -18.04 7.21
CA GLY A 251 2.27 -18.35 7.05
C GLY A 251 1.55 -18.58 8.38
N GLU A 252 2.17 -19.31 9.30
CA GLU A 252 1.66 -19.52 10.65
C GLU A 252 1.66 -18.23 11.47
N ALA A 253 2.75 -17.45 11.40
CA ALA A 253 2.90 -16.20 12.15
C ALA A 253 1.90 -15.11 11.73
N TYR A 254 1.61 -14.98 10.44
CA TYR A 254 0.68 -13.97 9.90
C TYR A 254 -0.69 -14.54 9.50
N GLN A 255 -0.93 -15.82 9.76
CA GLN A 255 -2.16 -16.54 9.37
C GLN A 255 -2.47 -16.40 7.87
N ILE A 256 -1.45 -16.62 7.03
CA ILE A 256 -1.55 -16.59 5.56
C ILE A 256 -1.78 -18.02 5.07
N GLU A 257 -3.03 -18.33 4.71
CA GLU A 257 -3.45 -19.67 4.29
C GLU A 257 -2.67 -20.22 3.11
N ASP A 258 -2.30 -19.38 2.13
CA ASP A 258 -1.57 -19.80 0.94
C ASP A 258 -0.18 -20.40 1.26
N PHE A 259 0.42 -20.05 2.40
CA PHE A 259 1.73 -20.56 2.82
C PHE A 259 1.66 -21.82 3.69
N VAL A 260 0.51 -22.09 4.32
CA VAL A 260 0.32 -23.24 5.21
C VAL A 260 -0.55 -24.34 4.59
N THR A 261 -1.25 -24.06 3.50
CA THR A 261 -2.03 -25.05 2.76
C THR A 261 -1.10 -25.92 1.92
N SER A 262 -0.92 -27.19 2.32
CA SER A 262 0.01 -28.15 1.70
C SER A 262 -0.07 -28.17 0.17
N LYS A 263 -1.29 -28.35 -0.37
CA LYS A 263 -1.58 -28.41 -1.80
C LYS A 263 -2.85 -27.64 -2.10
N LYS A 264 -2.82 -26.79 -3.13
CA LYS A 264 -3.96 -25.97 -3.54
C LYS A 264 -4.00 -25.81 -5.06
N GLU A 265 -5.21 -25.80 -5.62
CA GLU A 265 -5.44 -25.55 -7.04
C GLU A 265 -5.46 -24.04 -7.33
N PHE A 266 -4.94 -23.66 -8.50
CA PHE A 266 -4.87 -22.28 -8.97
C PHE A 266 -5.22 -22.22 -10.46
N SER A 267 -5.86 -21.13 -10.89
CA SER A 267 -6.18 -20.89 -12.30
C SER A 267 -4.94 -20.71 -13.19
N SER A 268 -3.80 -20.36 -12.60
CA SER A 268 -2.49 -20.19 -13.25
C SER A 268 -1.37 -20.51 -12.27
N ASP A 269 -0.13 -20.64 -12.76
CA ASP A 269 1.05 -20.94 -11.92
C ASP A 269 1.32 -19.81 -10.89
N PRO A 270 1.15 -20.05 -9.57
CA PRO A 270 1.42 -19.05 -8.55
C PRO A 270 2.90 -18.98 -8.14
N GLY A 271 3.76 -19.85 -8.69
CA GLY A 271 5.10 -20.07 -8.17
C GLY A 271 6.00 -18.84 -8.23
N VAL A 272 5.90 -18.01 -9.27
CA VAL A 272 6.59 -16.72 -9.34
C VAL A 272 6.15 -15.78 -8.21
N TYR A 273 4.86 -15.73 -7.91
CA TYR A 273 4.30 -14.89 -6.86
C TYR A 273 4.83 -15.31 -5.48
N PHE A 274 4.78 -16.60 -5.16
CA PHE A 274 5.32 -17.14 -3.91
C PHE A 274 6.84 -16.98 -3.82
N SER A 275 7.56 -17.26 -4.91
CA SER A 275 9.03 -17.18 -4.93
C SER A 275 9.51 -15.75 -4.79
N THR A 276 8.78 -14.77 -5.35
CA THR A 276 9.06 -13.34 -5.18
C THR A 276 9.08 -12.95 -3.70
N ILE A 277 8.07 -13.39 -2.94
CA ILE A 277 7.94 -13.09 -1.51
C ILE A 277 9.04 -13.80 -0.72
N ILE A 278 9.09 -15.12 -0.85
CA ILE A 278 9.88 -15.95 0.05
C ILE A 278 11.39 -15.75 -0.18
N SER A 279 11.84 -15.60 -1.43
CA SER A 279 13.25 -15.32 -1.71
C SER A 279 13.72 -14.00 -1.08
N ALA A 280 12.87 -12.97 -1.07
CA ALA A 280 13.18 -11.69 -0.45
C ALA A 280 13.22 -11.81 1.08
N MET A 281 12.22 -12.47 1.68
CA MET A 281 12.13 -12.63 3.14
C MET A 281 13.23 -13.53 3.71
N ALA A 282 13.57 -14.61 3.00
CA ALA A 282 14.69 -15.50 3.35
C ALA A 282 16.07 -14.91 3.01
N LYS A 283 16.11 -13.74 2.35
CA LYS A 283 17.33 -13.04 1.90
C LYS A 283 18.19 -13.85 0.91
N GLU A 284 17.57 -14.73 0.15
CA GLU A 284 18.23 -15.53 -0.89
C GLU A 284 18.62 -14.69 -2.10
N SER A 285 19.67 -15.08 -2.82
CA SER A 285 20.23 -14.26 -3.91
C SER A 285 19.30 -14.19 -5.13
N CYS A 286 18.57 -15.28 -5.44
CA CYS A 286 17.61 -15.33 -6.55
C CYS A 286 16.64 -16.52 -6.39
N TYR A 287 15.56 -16.56 -7.17
CA TYR A 287 14.77 -17.78 -7.38
C TYR A 287 14.83 -18.23 -8.85
N VAL A 288 14.67 -19.52 -9.11
CA VAL A 288 14.72 -20.09 -10.46
C VAL A 288 13.58 -21.08 -10.66
N PRO A 289 12.73 -20.90 -11.69
CA PRO A 289 11.78 -21.93 -12.12
C PRO A 289 12.49 -22.99 -12.99
N LEU A 290 12.48 -24.23 -12.54
CA LEU A 290 13.02 -25.39 -13.25
C LEU A 290 11.87 -26.19 -13.87
N THR A 291 11.58 -25.95 -15.13
CA THR A 291 10.47 -26.61 -15.84
C THR A 291 10.91 -27.88 -16.55
N PHE A 292 10.22 -28.99 -16.29
CA PHE A 292 10.41 -30.26 -16.94
C PHE A 292 9.07 -30.99 -17.15
N LYS A 293 8.72 -31.27 -18.41
CA LYS A 293 7.54 -32.08 -18.81
C LYS A 293 6.22 -31.70 -18.11
N GLY A 294 5.92 -30.40 -18.01
CA GLY A 294 4.67 -29.89 -17.42
C GLY A 294 4.68 -29.79 -15.88
N LEU A 295 5.82 -30.04 -15.24
CA LEU A 295 6.07 -29.70 -13.84
C LEU A 295 7.09 -28.56 -13.78
N THR A 296 6.84 -27.57 -12.93
CA THR A 296 7.80 -26.51 -12.63
C THR A 296 8.18 -26.59 -11.16
N VAL A 297 9.46 -26.85 -10.88
CA VAL A 297 10.01 -26.81 -9.52
C VAL A 297 10.62 -25.44 -9.30
N TYR A 298 10.16 -24.73 -8.26
CA TYR A 298 10.71 -23.43 -7.91
C TYR A 298 11.75 -23.61 -6.81
N VAL A 299 12.95 -23.08 -7.06
CA VAL A 299 14.07 -23.15 -6.13
C VAL A 299 14.62 -21.75 -5.86
N THR A 300 15.24 -21.53 -4.70
CA THR A 300 16.14 -20.39 -4.48
C THR A 300 17.58 -20.79 -4.68
N ILE A 301 18.44 -19.79 -4.92
CA ILE A 301 19.89 -19.96 -4.97
C ILE A 301 20.57 -18.95 -4.07
N THR A 302 21.73 -19.33 -3.53
CA THR A 302 22.66 -18.43 -2.85
C THR A 302 23.90 -18.20 -3.70
N SER A 303 24.33 -16.95 -3.86
CA SER A 303 25.48 -16.56 -4.68
C SER A 303 26.11 -15.25 -4.21
N ALA A 304 27.30 -15.35 -3.62
CA ALA A 304 28.08 -14.18 -3.23
C ALA A 304 28.42 -13.27 -4.42
N GLU A 305 28.62 -13.84 -5.61
CA GLU A 305 28.86 -13.06 -6.83
C GLU A 305 27.61 -12.24 -7.21
N ALA A 306 26.42 -12.84 -7.17
CA ALA A 306 25.17 -12.12 -7.44
C ALA A 306 24.93 -11.02 -6.41
N ASP A 307 25.11 -11.34 -5.12
CA ASP A 307 24.90 -10.37 -4.05
C ASP A 307 25.88 -9.18 -4.14
N SER A 308 27.11 -9.41 -4.61
CA SER A 308 28.10 -8.35 -4.80
C SER A 308 27.71 -7.33 -5.88
N LYS A 309 26.79 -7.70 -6.79
CA LYS A 309 26.27 -6.84 -7.87
C LYS A 309 25.00 -6.10 -7.47
N ALA A 310 24.54 -6.22 -6.21
CA ALA A 310 23.37 -5.51 -5.72
C ALA A 310 23.50 -4.00 -5.96
N ARG A 311 22.40 -3.37 -6.38
CA ARG A 311 22.35 -1.93 -6.69
C ARG A 311 22.38 -1.14 -5.39
N THR A 312 23.54 -0.59 -5.05
CA THR A 312 23.75 0.21 -3.83
C THR A 312 24.01 1.69 -4.14
N VAL A 313 24.49 2.00 -5.34
CA VAL A 313 24.70 3.38 -5.79
C VAL A 313 23.34 4.07 -5.99
N PRO A 314 23.09 5.28 -5.42
CA PRO A 314 21.78 5.94 -5.49
C PRO A 314 21.23 6.12 -6.90
N ALA A 315 22.11 6.43 -7.86
CA ALA A 315 21.72 6.59 -9.27
C ALA A 315 21.22 5.26 -9.88
N LEU A 316 21.84 4.13 -9.54
CA LEU A 316 21.39 2.80 -9.99
C LEU A 316 20.08 2.40 -9.34
N ILE A 317 19.89 2.71 -8.05
CA ILE A 317 18.62 2.51 -7.33
C ILE A 317 17.50 3.30 -8.01
N CYS A 318 17.72 4.59 -8.29
CA CYS A 318 16.74 5.45 -8.96
C CYS A 318 16.41 4.93 -10.36
N SER A 319 17.44 4.61 -11.16
CA SER A 319 17.27 4.09 -12.53
C SER A 319 16.50 2.78 -12.55
N HIS A 320 16.82 1.85 -11.64
CA HIS A 320 16.11 0.58 -11.50
C HIS A 320 14.64 0.82 -11.16
N PHE A 321 14.38 1.61 -10.13
CA PHE A 321 13.00 1.87 -9.70
C PHE A 321 12.18 2.56 -10.79
N THR A 322 12.75 3.52 -11.52
CA THR A 322 12.10 4.15 -12.68
C THR A 322 11.76 3.13 -13.77
N LYS A 323 12.70 2.22 -14.10
CA LYS A 323 12.45 1.16 -15.09
C LYS A 323 11.29 0.27 -14.65
N ILE A 324 11.26 -0.17 -13.39
CA ILE A 324 10.20 -1.05 -12.89
C ILE A 324 8.85 -0.32 -12.86
N ALA A 325 8.80 0.91 -12.34
CA ALA A 325 7.59 1.74 -12.31
C ALA A 325 6.98 2.04 -13.70
N ALA A 326 7.79 1.98 -14.76
CA ALA A 326 7.33 2.18 -16.14
C ALA A 326 6.78 0.91 -16.80
N ASN A 327 7.20 -0.28 -16.35
CA ASN A 327 6.89 -1.55 -17.01
C ASN A 327 5.89 -2.43 -16.25
N TYR A 328 5.62 -2.12 -14.98
CA TYR A 328 4.77 -2.95 -14.11
C TYR A 328 3.78 -2.10 -13.33
N THR A 329 2.64 -2.71 -12.96
CA THR A 329 1.62 -2.11 -12.10
C THR A 329 1.77 -2.64 -10.67
N PHE A 330 2.09 -1.77 -9.73
CA PHE A 330 2.27 -2.09 -8.30
C PHE A 330 2.18 -0.78 -7.47
N PRO A 331 2.07 -0.81 -6.13
CA PRO A 331 1.99 0.42 -5.34
C PRO A 331 3.38 1.08 -5.20
N HIS A 332 3.72 2.02 -6.10
CA HIS A 332 5.08 2.57 -6.21
C HIS A 332 5.60 3.15 -4.88
N LYS A 333 4.83 4.00 -4.19
CA LYS A 333 5.27 4.61 -2.92
C LYS A 333 5.59 3.56 -1.85
N TYR A 334 4.68 2.62 -1.64
CA TYR A 334 4.84 1.55 -0.66
C TYR A 334 6.06 0.68 -0.99
N SER A 335 6.18 0.23 -2.25
CA SER A 335 7.31 -0.61 -2.66
C SER A 335 8.65 0.14 -2.64
N LEU A 336 8.70 1.44 -2.97
CA LEU A 336 9.93 2.23 -2.85
C LEU A 336 10.38 2.34 -1.39
N TYR A 337 9.45 2.54 -0.46
CA TYR A 337 9.76 2.63 0.97
C TYR A 337 10.48 1.37 1.47
N PHE A 338 9.92 0.18 1.20
CA PHE A 338 10.51 -1.08 1.65
C PHE A 338 11.81 -1.40 0.91
N TYR A 339 11.88 -1.10 -0.38
CA TYR A 339 13.10 -1.28 -1.16
C TYR A 339 14.26 -0.44 -0.59
N LEU A 340 14.03 0.85 -0.30
CA LEU A 340 15.03 1.74 0.28
C LEU A 340 15.42 1.33 1.71
N LYS A 341 14.47 0.91 2.55
CA LYS A 341 14.74 0.34 3.87
C LYS A 341 15.63 -0.90 3.77
N GLY A 342 15.34 -1.81 2.82
CA GLY A 342 16.16 -2.99 2.55
C GLY A 342 17.58 -2.67 2.07
N LYS A 343 17.78 -1.48 1.47
CA LYS A 343 19.10 -0.95 1.07
C LYS A 343 19.80 -0.18 2.19
N GLY A 344 19.24 -0.14 3.40
CA GLY A 344 19.84 0.52 4.56
C GLY A 344 19.61 2.03 4.63
N TYR A 345 18.67 2.58 3.86
CA TYR A 345 18.30 3.99 3.99
C TYR A 345 17.37 4.22 5.18
N GLU A 346 17.58 5.34 5.87
CA GLU A 346 16.57 5.94 6.73
C GLU A 346 15.54 6.65 5.87
N VAL A 347 14.28 6.23 5.95
CA VAL A 347 13.21 6.70 5.06
C VAL A 347 12.17 7.47 5.85
N GLU A 348 11.93 8.72 5.44
CA GLU A 348 10.89 9.63 5.93
C GLU A 348 9.79 9.80 4.87
N LEU A 349 8.56 10.03 5.32
CA LEU A 349 7.37 10.19 4.46
C LEU A 349 6.75 11.60 4.58
N PRO A 350 7.42 12.67 4.12
CA PRO A 350 6.85 14.02 4.19
C PRO A 350 5.68 14.17 3.19
N GLY A 351 4.45 14.07 3.71
CA GLY A 351 3.23 14.14 2.91
C GLY A 351 3.18 12.99 1.89
N ASN A 352 3.15 13.34 0.61
CA ASN A 352 3.08 12.34 -0.45
C ASN A 352 4.44 11.92 -1.03
N ASN A 353 5.55 12.44 -0.49
CA ASN A 353 6.88 12.16 -0.99
C ASN A 353 7.62 11.17 -0.10
N ILE A 354 8.72 10.62 -0.62
CA ILE A 354 9.71 9.85 0.11
C ILE A 354 11.00 10.65 0.13
N VAL A 355 11.57 10.85 1.31
CA VAL A 355 12.94 11.34 1.49
C VAL A 355 13.71 10.25 2.20
N ALA A 356 14.74 9.71 1.56
CA ALA A 356 15.56 8.64 2.09
C ALA A 356 17.01 9.08 2.18
N LYS A 357 17.68 8.80 3.30
CA LYS A 357 19.07 9.21 3.57
C LYS A 357 19.92 8.00 3.96
N ASN A 358 21.16 7.96 3.49
CA ASN A 358 22.17 6.99 3.91
C ASN A 358 23.55 7.66 3.83
N GLY A 359 24.10 8.03 4.98
CA GLY A 359 25.29 8.91 5.03
C GLY A 359 25.03 10.22 4.29
N ASP A 360 25.92 10.57 3.36
CA ASP A 360 25.78 11.78 2.55
C ASP A 360 24.81 11.62 1.37
N ASP A 361 24.34 10.41 1.09
CA ASP A 361 23.41 10.15 -0.02
C ASP A 361 21.97 10.42 0.37
N GLN A 362 21.25 11.09 -0.52
CA GLN A 362 19.81 11.31 -0.42
C GLN A 362 19.08 10.85 -1.68
N ILE A 363 17.92 10.22 -1.51
CA ILE A 363 16.96 9.90 -2.57
C ILE A 363 15.64 10.58 -2.26
N LEU A 364 15.10 11.31 -3.23
CA LEU A 364 13.79 11.96 -3.19
C LEU A 364 12.87 11.27 -4.21
N GLY A 365 11.79 10.66 -3.73
CA GLY A 365 10.67 10.17 -4.54
C GLY A 365 9.48 11.11 -4.43
N ILE A 366 8.96 11.57 -5.56
CA ILE A 366 7.76 12.41 -5.66
C ILE A 366 6.66 11.60 -6.32
N PHE A 367 5.49 11.59 -5.70
CA PHE A 367 4.35 10.77 -6.11
C PHE A 367 3.11 11.63 -6.36
N ASP A 368 2.25 11.15 -7.24
CA ASP A 368 0.91 11.68 -7.37
C ASP A 368 -0.01 11.12 -6.27
N LEU A 369 -1.20 11.68 -6.19
CA LEU A 369 -2.22 11.39 -5.19
C LEU A 369 -2.61 9.89 -5.11
N LYS A 370 -2.43 9.14 -6.20
CA LYS A 370 -2.67 7.68 -6.24
C LYS A 370 -1.44 6.86 -5.85
N GLY A 371 -0.40 7.50 -5.31
CA GLY A 371 0.86 6.88 -4.93
C GLY A 371 1.74 6.47 -6.12
N ARG A 372 1.47 6.99 -7.33
CA ARG A 372 2.25 6.68 -8.53
C ARG A 372 3.44 7.61 -8.64
N LEU A 373 4.61 7.04 -8.89
CA LEU A 373 5.85 7.79 -9.08
C LEU A 373 5.74 8.81 -10.21
N MET A 374 5.95 10.10 -9.90
CA MET A 374 6.10 11.17 -10.90
C MET A 374 7.58 11.47 -11.18
N LYS A 375 8.41 11.46 -10.13
CA LYS A 375 9.84 11.75 -10.24
C LYS A 375 10.59 11.03 -9.13
N ILE A 376 11.77 10.49 -9.45
CA ILE A 376 12.75 10.05 -8.48
C ILE A 376 14.09 10.69 -8.82
N SER A 377 14.83 11.13 -7.82
CA SER A 377 16.15 11.75 -8.00
C SER A 377 17.03 11.49 -6.79
N ASN A 378 18.33 11.46 -7.01
CA ASN A 378 19.33 11.38 -5.96
C ASN A 378 20.17 12.67 -5.87
N SER A 379 20.65 12.98 -4.67
CA SER A 379 21.49 14.13 -4.35
C SER A 379 22.48 13.78 -3.24
N LYS A 380 23.43 14.68 -2.98
CA LYS A 380 24.30 14.63 -1.80
C LYS A 380 23.84 15.66 -0.77
N LEU A 381 23.85 15.31 0.51
CA LEU A 381 23.64 16.26 1.61
C LEU A 381 24.87 17.17 1.71
N THR A 382 24.73 18.45 1.35
CA THR A 382 25.76 19.45 1.65
C THR A 382 25.71 19.78 3.13
N VAL A 383 26.68 19.29 3.90
CA VAL A 383 26.97 19.82 5.24
C VAL A 383 27.51 21.24 5.03
N GLN A 384 26.72 22.26 5.33
CA GLN A 384 27.26 23.60 5.52
C GLN A 384 28.15 23.54 6.78
N ALA A 385 29.46 23.61 6.57
CA ALA A 385 30.45 23.77 7.63
C ALA A 385 30.46 25.19 8.17
#